data_AF-A0A4Q5RNJ8-F1
#
_entry.id   AF-A0A4Q5RNJ8-F1
#
_cell.length_a   1.000
_cell.length_b   1.000
_cell.length_c   1.000
_cell.angle_alpha   90.00
_cell.angle_beta   90.00
_cell.angle_gamma   90.00
#
_symmetry.space_group_name_H-M   'P 1'
#
loop_
_entity.id
_entity.type
_entity.pdbx_description
1 polymer ?
#
loop_
_entity_poly.entity_id
_entity_poly.type
_entity_poly.pdbx_seq_one_letter_code
_entity_poly.pdbx_strand_id
1 'polypeptide(L)' 'MTENRGIEPARMAAAQYLKAQGYEQEAKLIAEGQGDDFREVGIALALWNIMNVRPSPPTKRLGRRIVGEEC' A
#
# COMPACT_ATOMS: atom_id res chain seq x y z
N MET A 1 -5.06 13.33 -9.62
CA MET A 1 -4.24 13.41 -8.40
C MET A 1 -4.97 12.66 -7.29
N THR A 2 -4.92 11.34 -7.36
CA THR A 2 -5.76 10.42 -6.56
C THR A 2 -4.90 9.76 -5.48
N GLU A 3 -5.38 9.78 -4.24
CA GLU A 3 -5.13 8.74 -3.23
C GLU A 3 -3.78 8.64 -2.51
N ASN A 4 -3.08 9.75 -2.26
CA ASN A 4 -1.86 9.72 -1.43
C ASN A 4 -2.11 9.53 0.09
N ARG A 5 -3.37 9.39 0.54
CA ARG A 5 -3.72 9.32 1.98
C ARG A 5 -3.53 7.94 2.63
N GLY A 6 -3.24 6.90 1.85
CA GLY A 6 -3.19 5.52 2.35
C GLY A 6 -1.81 4.87 2.40
N ILE A 7 -0.78 5.49 1.84
CA ILE A 7 0.54 4.84 1.66
C ILE A 7 1.58 5.22 2.71
N GLU A 8 1.31 6.21 3.54
CA GLU A 8 2.18 6.64 4.64
C GLU A 8 2.63 5.47 5.55
N PRO A 9 1.76 4.53 5.95
CA PRO A 9 2.19 3.40 6.78
C PRO A 9 3.18 2.50 6.07
N ALA A 10 3.02 2.29 4.76
CA ALA A 10 3.94 1.49 3.96
C ALA A 10 5.30 2.18 3.81
N ARG A 11 5.32 3.49 3.53
CA ARG A 11 6.56 4.29 3.52
C ARG A 11 7.28 4.24 4.87
N MET A 12 6.56 4.47 5.97
CA MET A 12 7.14 4.44 7.31
C MET A 12 7.72 3.06 7.65
N ALA A 13 7.05 1.98 7.27
CA ALA A 13 7.55 0.62 7.46
C ALA A 13 8.85 0.38 6.68
N ALA A 14 8.93 0.83 5.41
CA ALA A 14 10.13 0.74 4.60
C ALA A 14 11.29 1.56 5.18
N ALA A 15 11.02 2.79 5.64
CA ALA A 15 12.01 3.65 6.29
C ALA A 15 12.54 3.03 7.59
N GLN A 16 11.68 2.44 8.42
CA GLN A 16 12.10 1.73 9.64
C GLN A 16 12.98 0.52 9.32
N TYR A 17 12.63 -0.25 8.30
CA TYR A 17 13.43 -1.38 7.84
C TYR A 17 14.83 -0.94 7.39
N LEU A 18 14.91 0.08 6.54
CA LEU A 18 16.20 0.61 6.06
C LEU A 18 17.05 1.18 7.19
N LYS A 19 16.42 1.89 8.14
CA LYS A 19 17.11 2.37 9.35
C LYS A 19 17.70 1.22 10.17
N ALA A 20 16.95 0.11 10.34
CA ALA A 20 17.44 -1.06 11.06
C ALA A 20 18.61 -1.77 10.35
N GLN A 21 18.74 -1.61 9.03
CA GLN A 21 19.84 -2.10 8.22
C GLN A 21 21.04 -1.13 8.17
N GLY A 22 20.93 0.06 8.77
CA GLY A 22 21.98 1.10 8.77
C GLY A 22 21.92 2.10 7.61
N TYR A 23 20.90 2.02 6.75
CA TYR A 23 20.68 2.93 5.62
C TYR A 23 19.92 4.18 6.07
N GLU A 24 20.57 5.02 6.88
CA GLU A 24 19.91 6.18 7.49
C GLU A 24 19.53 7.28 6.50
N GLN A 25 20.30 7.46 5.42
CA GLN A 25 20.02 8.49 4.41
C GLN A 25 18.79 8.11 3.58
N GLU A 26 18.70 6.85 3.16
CA GLU A 26 17.59 6.29 2.39
C GLU A 26 16.31 6.30 3.23
N ALA A 27 16.39 5.92 4.51
CA ALA A 27 15.26 6.00 5.43
C ALA A 27 14.72 7.44 5.56
N LYS A 28 15.62 8.44 5.59
CA LYS A 28 15.24 9.85 5.64
C LYS A 28 14.57 10.31 4.34
N LEU A 29 15.13 9.95 3.19
CA LEU A 29 14.55 10.26 1.87
C LEU A 29 13.13 9.69 1.71
N ILE A 30 12.90 8.47 2.19
CA ILE A 30 11.57 7.84 2.17
C ILE A 30 10.61 8.58 3.11
N ALA A 31 11.06 8.95 4.31
CA ALA A 31 10.24 9.69 5.27
C ALA A 31 9.86 11.10 4.77
N GLU A 32 10.70 11.70 3.93
CA GLU A 32 10.43 12.99 3.26
C GLU A 32 9.60 12.85 1.97
N GLY A 33 9.20 11.62 1.60
CA GLY A 33 8.38 11.33 0.42
C GLY A 33 9.16 11.39 -0.91
N GLN A 34 10.49 11.36 -0.86
CA GLN A 34 11.37 11.40 -2.03
C GLN A 34 11.91 10.01 -2.43
N GLY A 35 11.55 8.96 -1.68
CA GLY A 35 12.08 7.61 -1.84
C GLY A 35 11.10 6.57 -2.38
N ASP A 36 10.03 6.98 -3.07
CA ASP A 36 9.01 6.03 -3.54
C ASP A 36 9.55 5.00 -4.56
N ASP A 37 10.70 5.29 -5.20
CA ASP A 37 11.37 4.42 -6.16
C ASP A 37 12.20 3.29 -5.50
N PHE A 38 12.42 3.33 -4.17
CA PHE A 38 13.13 2.27 -3.48
C PHE A 38 12.33 0.96 -3.50
N ARG A 39 13.03 -0.15 -3.73
CA ARG A 39 12.39 -1.49 -3.81
C ARG A 39 11.64 -1.83 -2.53
N GLU A 40 12.16 -1.41 -1.38
CA GLU A 40 11.61 -1.61 -0.05
C GLU A 40 10.24 -0.92 0.09
N VAL A 41 10.07 0.27 -0.49
CA VAL A 41 8.78 0.97 -0.52
C VAL A 41 7.79 0.20 -1.39
N GLY A 42 8.21 -0.27 -2.57
CA GLY A 42 7.38 -1.13 -3.44
C GLY A 42 6.91 -2.41 -2.75
N ILE A 43 7.79 -3.08 -2.00
CA ILE A 43 7.45 -4.27 -1.22
C ILE A 43 6.46 -3.92 -0.10
N ALA A 44 6.71 -2.86 0.66
CA ALA A 44 5.83 -2.42 1.73
C ALA A 44 4.44 -2.05 1.21
N LEU A 45 4.35 -1.40 0.05
CA LEU A 45 3.10 -1.09 -0.64
C LEU A 45 2.35 -2.35 -1.08
N ALA A 46 3.05 -3.33 -1.66
CA ALA A 46 2.44 -4.59 -2.06
C ALA A 46 1.85 -5.33 -0.85
N LEU A 47 2.59 -5.40 0.26
CA LEU A 47 2.12 -5.98 1.52
C LEU A 47 0.93 -5.22 2.09
N TRP A 48 0.99 -3.88 2.08
CA TRP A 48 -0.12 -3.04 2.52
C TRP A 48 -1.41 -3.33 1.75
N ASN A 49 -1.32 -3.48 0.43
CA ASN A 49 -2.46 -3.79 -0.43
C ASN A 49 -3.04 -5.19 -0.17
N ILE A 50 -2.18 -6.17 0.14
CA ILE A 50 -2.60 -7.53 0.52
C ILE A 50 -3.32 -7.52 1.88
N MET A 51 -2.83 -6.75 2.85
CA MET A 51 -3.42 -6.69 4.19
C MET A 51 -4.68 -5.82 4.25
N ASN A 52 -4.74 -4.78 3.41
CA ASN A 52 -5.84 -3.82 3.37
C ASN A 52 -6.63 -3.96 2.07
N VAL A 53 -7.06 -5.19 1.77
CA VAL A 53 -7.94 -5.45 0.63
C VAL A 53 -9.19 -4.61 0.78
N ARG A 54 -9.44 -3.73 -0.20
CA ARG A 54 -10.70 -2.99 -0.24
C ARG A 54 -11.84 -4.00 -0.39
N PRO A 55 -12.90 -3.91 0.42
CA PRO A 55 -14.04 -4.79 0.25
C PRO A 55 -14.61 -4.59 -1.15
N SER A 56 -14.44 -5.59 -2.00
CA SER A 56 -15.13 -5.64 -3.28
C SER A 56 -16.63 -5.81 -3.04
N PRO A 57 -17.50 -5.15 -3.82
CA PRO A 57 -18.94 -5.31 -3.68
C PRO A 57 -19.30 -6.79 -3.75
N PRO A 58 -20.29 -7.25 -2.96
CA PRO A 58 -20.59 -8.66 -2.85
C PRO A 58 -20.93 -9.23 -4.23
N THR A 59 -20.16 -10.21 -4.70
CA THR A 59 -20.48 -10.93 -5.95
C THR A 59 -21.68 -11.87 -5.82
N LYS A 60 -22.20 -12.04 -4.58
CA LYS A 60 -23.38 -12.85 -4.27
C LYS A 60 -24.29 -12.15 -3.26
N ARG A 61 -25.61 -12.21 -3.47
CA ARG A 61 -26.64 -11.79 -2.50
C ARG A 61 -27.54 -12.99 -2.23
N LEU A 62 -27.69 -13.38 -0.96
CA LEU A 62 -28.51 -14.54 -0.55
C LEU A 62 -28.19 -15.83 -1.33
N GLY A 63 -26.90 -16.13 -1.53
CA GLY A 63 -26.43 -17.33 -2.24
C GLY A 63 -26.53 -17.28 -3.77
N ARG A 64 -27.14 -16.24 -4.35
CA ARG A 64 -27.24 -16.04 -5.81
C ARG A 64 -26.16 -15.08 -6.30
N ARG A 65 -25.51 -15.40 -7.43
CA ARG A 65 -24.52 -14.52 -8.07
C ARG A 65 -25.20 -13.23 -8.53
N ILE A 66 -24.64 -12.08 -8.16
CA ILE A 66 -25.05 -10.78 -8.70
C ILE A 66 -24.39 -10.68 -10.08
N VAL A 67 -25.18 -10.86 -11.13
CA VAL A 67 -24.76 -10.65 -12.51
C VAL A 67 -25.25 -9.25 -12.91
N GLY A 68 -24.40 -8.50 -13.60
CA GLY A 68 -24.47 -7.04 -13.78
C GLY A 68 -25.87 -6.44 -13.92
N GLU A 69 -26.16 -5.47 -13.06
CA GLU A 69 -26.99 -4.32 -13.44
C GLU A 69 -26.02 -3.21 -13.88
N GLU A 70 -25.65 -3.30 -15.15
CA GLU A 70 -25.44 -2.21 -16.13
C GLU A 70 -24.35 -1.13 -15.90
N CYS A 71 -23.93 -0.57 -17.05
CA CYS A 71 -22.76 0.25 -17.36
C CYS A 71 -22.61 1.58 -16.62
#